data_AF-A0A6P0MBS4-F1
#
_entry.id   AF-A0A6P0MBS4-F1
#
_cell.length_a   1.000
_cell.length_b   1.000
_cell.length_c   1.000
_cell.angle_alpha   90.00
_cell.angle_beta   90.00
_cell.angle_gamma   90.00
#
_symmetry.space_group_name_H-M   'P 1'
#
loop_
_entity.id
_entity.type
_entity.pdbx_description
1 polymer ?
#
loop_
_entity_poly.entity_id
_entity_poly.type
_entity_poly.pdbx_seq_one_letter_code
_entity_poly.pdbx_strand_id
1 'polypeptide(L)'
;MYLGKLNLKPVYWLLGLILAVILLWELPKPWHAASLSTNPKVLHVLNRVSFGPRPGDIERVKSMGVDAYIQSQLSPESIPEPPPLRKQLNDLETLELNPVEVWKAYAPPQGKKKQQLSQQQRKQAQKRSQI
;
A
#
# COMPACT_ATOMS: atom_id res chain seq x y z
N MET A 1 -7.57 1.20 -64.00
CA MET A 1 -7.34 1.14 -62.55
C MET A 1 -8.65 0.68 -61.92
N TYR A 2 -8.81 -0.64 -61.75
CA TYR A 2 -10.08 -1.25 -61.35
C TYR A 2 -10.41 -0.93 -59.89
N LEU A 3 -11.26 0.05 -59.64
CA LEU A 3 -11.96 0.15 -58.36
C LEU A 3 -13.22 -0.73 -58.44
N GLY A 4 -13.10 -1.96 -57.95
CA GLY A 4 -14.23 -2.86 -57.77
C GLY A 4 -15.24 -2.24 -56.81
N LYS A 5 -16.46 -2.00 -57.27
CA LYS A 5 -17.58 -1.59 -56.41
C LYS A 5 -17.90 -2.75 -55.46
N LEU A 6 -17.52 -2.60 -54.20
CA LEU A 6 -17.85 -3.51 -53.12
C LEU A 6 -19.37 -3.49 -52.88
N ASN A 7 -20.10 -4.46 -53.43
CA ASN A 7 -21.52 -4.70 -53.15
C ASN A 7 -21.68 -5.41 -51.80
N LEU A 8 -21.50 -4.67 -50.70
CA LEU A 8 -21.82 -5.18 -49.36
C LEU A 8 -23.33 -5.11 -49.14
N LYS A 9 -23.93 -6.25 -48.78
CA LYS A 9 -25.33 -6.31 -48.33
C LYS A 9 -25.53 -5.39 -47.11
N PRO A 10 -26.69 -4.74 -46.95
CA PRO A 10 -26.94 -3.73 -45.90
C PRO A 10 -26.71 -4.26 -44.47
N VAL A 11 -26.84 -5.58 -44.28
CA VAL A 11 -26.55 -6.27 -43.00
C VAL A 11 -25.09 -6.08 -42.56
N TYR A 12 -24.14 -6.02 -43.47
CA TYR A 12 -22.72 -5.83 -43.12
C TYR A 12 -22.40 -4.39 -42.71
N TRP A 13 -23.18 -3.42 -43.19
CA TRP A 13 -23.13 -2.04 -42.72
C TRP A 13 -23.59 -1.93 -41.26
N LEU A 14 -24.68 -2.64 -40.92
CA LEU A 14 -25.18 -2.69 -39.55
C LEU A 14 -24.21 -3.40 -38.60
N LEU A 15 -23.62 -4.52 -39.03
CA LEU A 15 -22.59 -5.24 -38.26
C LEU A 15 -21.32 -4.40 -38.07
N GLY A 16 -20.89 -3.65 -39.09
CA GLY A 16 -19.74 -2.74 -38.99
C GLY A 16 -20.00 -1.60 -37.99
N LEU A 17 -21.21 -1.06 -37.96
CA LEU A 17 -21.60 -0.04 -36.98
C LEU A 17 -21.63 -0.59 -35.55
N ILE A 18 -22.17 -1.80 -35.35
CA ILE A 18 -22.18 -2.46 -34.04
C ILE A 18 -20.74 -2.71 -33.56
N LEU A 19 -19.86 -3.20 -34.45
CA LEU A 19 -18.45 -3.42 -34.13
C LEU A 19 -17.74 -2.10 -33.78
N ALA A 20 -18.03 -1.02 -34.51
CA ALA A 20 -17.50 0.30 -34.21
C ALA A 20 -17.98 0.84 -32.86
N VAL A 21 -19.25 0.61 -32.49
CA VAL A 21 -19.80 1.01 -31.18
C VAL A 21 -19.15 0.22 -30.04
N ILE A 22 -18.90 -1.09 -30.23
CA ILE A 22 -18.21 -1.93 -29.24
C ILE A 22 -16.74 -1.46 -29.08
N LEU A 23 -16.06 -1.15 -30.19
CA LEU A 23 -14.71 -0.57 -30.18
C LEU A 23 -14.65 0.83 -29.55
N LEU A 24 -15.74 1.60 -29.63
CA LEU A 24 -15.85 2.91 -29.01
C LEU A 24 -16.19 2.85 -27.51
N TRP A 25 -16.68 1.71 -27.02
CA TRP A 25 -17.07 1.52 -25.61
C TRP A 25 -15.87 1.20 -24.69
N GLU A 26 -14.77 0.69 -25.24
CA GLU A 26 -13.56 0.30 -24.50
C GLU A 26 -12.32 1.15 -24.83
N LEU A 27 -12.48 2.43 -25.13
CA LEU A 27 -11.32 3.33 -25.06
C LEU A 27 -10.86 3.38 -23.59
N PRO A 28 -9.58 3.10 -23.27
CA PRO A 28 -9.07 3.24 -21.93
C PRO A 28 -9.36 4.68 -21.51
N LYS A 29 -10.24 4.84 -20.51
CA LYS A 29 -10.53 6.15 -19.93
C LYS A 29 -9.16 6.70 -19.53
N PRO A 30 -8.69 7.81 -20.16
CA PRO A 30 -7.43 8.39 -19.74
C PRO A 30 -7.62 8.65 -18.26
N TRP A 31 -6.82 7.97 -17.45
CA TRP A 31 -6.71 8.25 -16.04
C TRP A 31 -6.31 9.71 -16.01
N HIS A 32 -7.28 10.58 -15.76
CA HIS A 32 -7.00 11.96 -15.51
C HIS A 32 -6.14 11.92 -14.24
N ALA A 33 -4.82 11.92 -14.42
CA ALA A 33 -3.98 12.67 -13.53
C ALA A 33 -4.54 14.08 -13.64
N ALA A 34 -5.51 14.38 -12.78
CA ALA A 34 -6.06 15.70 -12.67
C ALA A 34 -4.85 16.58 -12.35
N SER A 35 -4.31 17.23 -13.36
CA SER A 35 -3.60 18.48 -13.20
C SER A 35 -4.64 19.53 -12.79
N LEU A 36 -5.32 19.26 -11.67
CA LEU A 36 -5.78 20.32 -10.80
C LEU A 36 -4.57 21.24 -10.71
N SER A 37 -4.75 22.50 -11.10
CA SER A 37 -3.86 23.61 -10.78
C SER A 37 -3.77 23.70 -9.24
N THR A 38 -3.10 22.70 -8.67
CA THR A 38 -3.00 22.52 -7.25
C THR A 38 -1.96 23.51 -6.84
N ASN A 39 -2.37 24.42 -5.95
CA ASN A 39 -1.48 25.43 -5.43
C ASN A 39 -0.15 24.76 -5.03
N PRO A 40 0.99 25.16 -5.64
CA PRO A 40 2.27 24.50 -5.41
C PRO A 40 2.67 24.52 -3.93
N LYS A 41 2.17 25.50 -3.15
CA LYS A 41 2.35 25.55 -1.70
C LYS A 41 1.66 24.38 -1.00
N VAL A 42 0.45 23.99 -1.41
CA VAL A 42 -0.29 22.85 -0.84
C VAL A 42 0.46 21.55 -1.11
N LEU A 43 0.90 21.33 -2.37
CA LEU A 43 1.69 20.14 -2.71
C LEU A 43 3.01 20.11 -1.94
N HIS A 44 3.70 21.25 -1.84
CA HIS A 44 4.96 21.34 -1.10
C HIS A 44 4.77 20.96 0.37
N VAL A 45 3.74 21.51 1.03
CA VAL A 45 3.44 21.21 2.44
C VAL A 45 3.10 19.75 2.63
N LEU A 46 2.23 19.17 1.79
CA LEU A 46 1.89 17.74 1.87
C LEU A 46 3.12 16.84 1.70
N ASN A 47 4.03 17.18 0.81
CA ASN A 47 5.27 16.43 0.59
C ASN A 47 6.29 16.55 1.73
N ARG A 48 6.19 17.58 2.59
CA ARG A 48 7.19 17.86 3.63
C ARG A 48 6.72 17.53 5.03
N VAL A 49 5.43 17.71 5.29
CA VAL A 49 4.85 17.61 6.64
C VAL A 49 3.93 16.38 6.77
N SER A 50 3.71 15.64 5.68
CA SER A 50 2.97 14.38 5.70
C SER A 50 3.62 13.36 4.78
N PHE A 51 2.99 12.19 4.62
CA PHE A 51 3.47 11.11 3.75
C PHE A 51 3.26 11.37 2.23
N GLY A 52 3.02 12.62 1.84
CA GLY A 52 2.65 13.03 0.49
C GLY A 52 1.14 13.13 0.26
N PRO A 53 0.70 13.66 -0.91
CA PRO A 53 -0.70 13.90 -1.20
C PRO A 53 -1.47 12.60 -1.45
N ARG A 54 -2.44 12.29 -0.59
CA ARG A 54 -3.42 11.21 -0.82
C ARG A 54 -4.73 11.79 -1.36
N PRO A 55 -5.63 10.96 -1.94
CA PRO A 55 -6.95 11.42 -2.35
C PRO A 55 -7.68 12.13 -1.19
N GLY A 56 -8.10 13.39 -1.41
CA GLY A 56 -8.76 14.22 -0.41
C GLY A 56 -7.86 15.10 0.46
N ASP A 57 -6.53 14.85 0.50
CA ASP A 57 -5.60 15.66 1.32
C ASP A 57 -5.46 17.08 0.74
N ILE A 58 -5.47 17.22 -0.58
CA ILE A 58 -5.39 18.53 -1.25
C ILE A 58 -6.60 19.38 -0.88
N GLU A 59 -7.80 18.80 -0.95
CA GLU A 59 -9.07 19.45 -0.62
C GLU A 59 -9.11 19.83 0.86
N ARG A 60 -8.62 18.94 1.75
CA ARG A 60 -8.50 19.20 3.19
C ARG A 60 -7.60 20.39 3.49
N VAL A 61 -6.40 20.45 2.90
CA VAL A 61 -5.47 21.58 3.11
C VAL A 61 -6.04 22.86 2.51
N LYS A 62 -6.73 22.78 1.37
CA LYS A 62 -7.42 23.93 0.77
C LYS A 62 -8.55 24.46 1.66
N SER A 63 -9.31 23.59 2.32
CA SER A 63 -10.46 24.00 3.15
C SER A 63 -10.04 24.61 4.48
N MET A 64 -9.03 24.06 5.16
CA MET A 64 -8.56 24.58 6.46
C MET A 64 -7.44 25.62 6.34
N GLY A 65 -6.75 25.67 5.20
CA GLY A 65 -5.57 26.50 4.99
C GLY A 65 -4.27 25.82 5.41
N VAL A 66 -3.17 26.27 4.81
CA VAL A 66 -1.83 25.70 5.03
C VAL A 66 -1.37 25.82 6.48
N ASP A 67 -1.55 26.99 7.10
CA ASP A 67 -1.02 27.23 8.44
C ASP A 67 -1.76 26.39 9.48
N ALA A 68 -3.09 26.30 9.39
CA ALA A 68 -3.88 25.42 10.24
C ALA A 68 -3.52 23.94 10.05
N TYR A 69 -3.26 23.52 8.79
CA TYR A 69 -2.82 22.15 8.52
C TYR A 69 -1.47 21.85 9.21
N ILE A 70 -0.50 22.75 9.09
CA ILE A 70 0.81 22.59 9.76
C ILE A 70 0.62 22.50 11.27
N GLN A 71 -0.18 23.39 11.87
CA GLN A 71 -0.45 23.32 13.31
C GLN A 71 -1.08 21.98 13.72
N SER A 72 -2.01 21.43 12.93
CA SER A 72 -2.58 20.11 13.22
C SER A 72 -1.54 18.98 13.21
N GLN A 73 -0.51 19.07 12.36
CA GLN A 73 0.57 18.06 12.32
C GLN A 73 1.53 18.19 13.51
N LEU A 74 1.68 19.39 14.07
CA LEU A 74 2.47 19.63 15.29
C LEU A 74 1.74 19.23 16.57
N SER A 75 0.41 19.12 16.51
CA SER A 75 -0.48 18.72 17.61
C SER A 75 -1.37 17.54 17.17
N PRO A 76 -0.78 16.34 16.93
CA PRO A 76 -1.48 15.20 16.33
C PRO A 76 -2.68 14.71 17.14
N GLU A 77 -2.69 14.93 18.45
CA GLU A 77 -3.82 14.64 19.34
C GLU A 77 -5.11 15.39 18.97
N SER A 78 -5.00 16.50 18.24
CA SER A 78 -6.14 17.24 17.70
C SER A 78 -6.78 16.58 16.48
N ILE A 79 -6.12 15.60 15.86
CA ILE A 79 -6.59 14.92 14.66
C ILE A 79 -7.40 13.68 15.08
N PRO A 80 -8.71 13.62 14.80
CA PRO A 80 -9.52 12.47 15.18
C PRO A 80 -9.11 11.24 14.37
N GLU A 81 -8.95 10.11 15.05
CA GLU A 81 -8.70 8.83 14.40
C GLU A 81 -9.96 8.35 13.65
N PRO A 82 -9.81 7.80 12.43
CA PRO A 82 -10.94 7.25 11.70
C PRO A 82 -11.62 6.12 12.49
N PRO A 83 -12.97 6.09 12.60
CA PRO A 83 -13.67 5.00 13.28
C PRO A 83 -13.35 3.59 12.77
N PRO A 84 -13.16 3.36 11.44
CA PRO A 84 -12.74 2.05 10.95
C PRO A 84 -11.36 1.62 11.46
N LEU A 85 -10.42 2.57 11.61
CA LEU A 85 -9.09 2.31 12.15
C LEU A 85 -9.19 1.88 13.62
N ARG A 86 -9.94 2.62 14.44
CA ARG A 86 -10.15 2.26 15.85
C ARG A 86 -10.70 0.85 16.01
N LYS A 87 -11.68 0.47 15.18
CA LYS A 87 -12.23 -0.88 15.19
C LYS A 87 -11.16 -1.93 14.90
N GLN A 88 -10.35 -1.73 13.85
CA GLN A 88 -9.28 -2.66 13.50
C GLN A 88 -8.19 -2.75 14.56
N LEU A 89 -7.86 -1.65 15.24
CA LEU A 89 -6.86 -1.64 16.32
C LEU A 89 -7.37 -2.38 17.55
N ASN A 90 -8.65 -2.24 17.90
CA ASN A 90 -9.26 -2.96 19.02
C ASN A 90 -9.26 -4.48 18.84
N ASP A 91 -9.18 -4.97 17.60
CA ASP A 91 -9.09 -6.41 17.30
C ASP A 91 -7.66 -6.97 17.53
N LEU A 92 -6.66 -6.12 17.80
CA LEU A 92 -5.26 -6.50 18.00
C LEU A 92 -4.91 -6.55 19.50
N GLU A 93 -5.19 -7.69 20.14
CA GLU A 93 -4.89 -7.93 21.58
C GLU A 93 -3.44 -7.64 21.96
N THR A 94 -2.48 -7.84 21.04
CA THR A 94 -1.06 -7.57 21.30
C THR A 94 -0.73 -6.10 21.55
N LEU A 95 -1.59 -5.15 21.14
CA LEU A 95 -1.42 -3.73 21.43
C LEU A 95 -1.72 -3.37 22.88
N GLU A 96 -2.49 -4.20 23.58
CA GLU A 96 -2.82 -4.00 25.00
C GLU A 96 -1.79 -4.64 25.94
N LEU A 97 -0.96 -5.55 25.42
CA LEU A 97 0.03 -6.28 26.20
C LEU A 97 1.26 -5.40 26.50
N ASN A 98 1.75 -5.49 27.73
CA ASN A 98 3.04 -4.91 28.08
C ASN A 98 4.21 -5.78 27.54
N PRO A 99 5.44 -5.24 27.46
CA PRO A 99 6.57 -5.98 26.89
C PRO A 99 6.87 -7.34 27.56
N VAL A 100 6.59 -7.48 28.86
CA VAL A 100 6.81 -8.74 29.60
C VAL A 100 5.77 -9.79 29.23
N GLU A 101 4.51 -9.37 29.05
CA GLU A 101 3.41 -10.24 28.60
C GLU A 101 3.63 -10.72 27.17
N VAL A 102 4.03 -9.81 26.27
CA VAL A 102 4.40 -10.15 24.89
C VAL A 102 5.53 -11.19 24.89
N TRP A 103 6.58 -10.98 25.70
CA TRP A 103 7.68 -11.94 25.78
C TRP A 103 7.22 -13.31 26.31
N LYS A 104 6.37 -13.36 27.34
CA LYS A 104 5.87 -14.64 27.86
C LYS A 104 4.99 -15.39 26.86
N ALA A 105 4.12 -14.69 26.16
CA ALA A 105 3.17 -15.29 25.22
C ALA A 105 3.83 -15.68 23.88
N TYR A 106 4.83 -14.91 23.42
CA TYR A 106 5.37 -15.02 22.06
C TYR A 106 6.90 -15.19 22.01
N ALA A 107 7.58 -15.48 23.13
CA ALA A 107 9.03 -15.72 23.11
C ALA A 107 9.38 -16.82 22.09
N PRO A 108 10.37 -16.58 21.23
CA PRO A 108 10.84 -17.62 20.33
C PRO A 108 11.32 -18.81 21.16
N PRO A 109 11.06 -20.05 20.71
CA PRO A 109 11.48 -21.24 21.44
C PRO A 109 12.98 -21.16 21.70
N GLN A 110 13.36 -21.21 22.98
CA GLN A 110 14.75 -21.28 23.39
C GLN A 110 15.36 -22.48 22.67
N GLY A 111 16.29 -22.22 21.74
CA GLY A 111 16.95 -23.28 20.98
C GLY A 111 17.49 -24.31 21.96
N LYS A 112 17.23 -25.60 21.69
CA LYS A 112 17.71 -26.71 22.52
C LYS A 112 19.16 -26.41 22.90
N LYS A 113 19.45 -26.26 24.22
CA LYS A 113 20.83 -26.09 24.71
C LYS A 113 21.69 -27.10 23.97
N LYS A 114 22.66 -26.63 23.15
CA LYS A 114 23.61 -27.54 22.47
C LYS A 114 24.12 -28.49 23.53
N GLN A 115 23.73 -29.75 23.42
CA GLN A 115 24.09 -30.79 24.38
C GLN A 115 25.62 -30.78 24.43
N GLN A 116 26.17 -30.31 25.54
CA GLN A 116 27.61 -30.19 25.68
C GLN A 116 28.15 -31.62 25.62
N LEU A 117 28.85 -31.95 24.53
CA LEU A 117 29.56 -33.22 24.38
C LEU A 117 30.34 -33.47 25.68
N SER A 118 30.15 -34.64 26.29
CA SER A 118 30.92 -35.00 27.48
C SER A 118 32.41 -34.92 27.17
N GLN A 119 33.26 -34.69 28.16
CA GLN A 119 34.72 -34.60 27.93
C GLN A 119 35.26 -35.82 27.17
N GLN A 120 34.67 -37.00 27.37
CA GLN A 120 35.02 -38.22 26.64
C GLN A 120 34.65 -38.14 25.15
N GLN A 121 33.46 -37.66 24.83
CA GLN A 121 33.02 -37.48 23.44
C GLN A 121 33.85 -36.43 22.72
N ARG A 122 34.24 -35.35 23.41
CA ARG A 122 35.18 -34.33 22.87
C ARG A 122 36.55 -34.95 22.56
N LYS A 123 37.10 -35.76 23.47
CA LYS A 123 38.39 -36.45 23.27
C LYS A 123 38.32 -37.47 22.14
N GLN A 124 37.22 -38.22 22.01
CA GLN A 124 37.04 -39.16 20.90
C GLN A 124 36.91 -38.45 19.54
N ALA A 125 36.16 -37.34 19.48
CA ALA A 125 36.05 -36.55 18.25
C ALA A 125 37.42 -35.98 17.82
N GLN A 126 38.22 -35.48 18.78
CA GLN A 126 39.58 -34.98 18.52
C GLN A 126 40.52 -36.07 18.02
N LYS A 127 40.42 -37.30 18.55
CA LYS A 127 41.21 -38.44 18.05
C LYS A 127 40.81 -38.84 16.62
N ARG A 128 39.51 -38.83 16.30
CA ARG A 128 39.02 -39.19 14.95
C ARG A 128 39.42 -38.19 13.87
N SER A 129 39.65 -36.92 14.22
CA SER A 129 40.13 -35.89 13.28
C SER A 129 41.64 -35.87 13.06
N GLN A 130 42.40 -36.68 13.81
CA GLN A 130 43.87 -36.76 13.72
C GLN A 130 44.35 -37.99 12.93
N ILE A 131 43.43 -38.74 12.32
CA ILE A 131 43.69 -39.86 11.41
C ILE A 131 43.32 -39.39 10.01
#